data_AF-A0A7K3DLX7-F1
#
_entry.id   AF-A0A7K3DLX7-F1
#
_cell.length_a   1.000
_cell.length_b   1.000
_cell.length_c   1.000
_cell.angle_alpha   90.00
_cell.angle_beta   90.00
_cell.angle_gamma   90.00
#
_symmetry.space_group_name_H-M   'P 1'
#
loop_
_entity.id
_entity.type
_entity.pdbx_description
1 polymer ?
#
loop_
_entity_poly.entity_id
_entity_poly.type
_entity_poly.pdbx_seq_one_letter_code
_entity_poly.pdbx_strand_id
1 'polypeptide(L)'
;AAADASGDLGATVRTFTADLRTALLARYGDPDAAPAPSGPTAAHEVREITGGPLDAAAARHALLPLTVTASYDLTAPGHPRAKRFVRLRLPEGVTYRSGDHVTVLPAHEPALVERALTALGLDPDTVLDIRPTAPTRTALPVDRPVTVRELLTRHVELQHRPRSADLALLAAANPCPPEAAALAALPDTDPRTVLELVEDHPALRGALTWSQLLDLLPPLKPRTYSVSSSPARQPDHVDLMVSVLDAPAASGNGRYRGTGSTHLATL
;
A
#
# COMPACT_ATOMS: atom_id res chain seq x y z
N ALA A 1 0.53 49.49 -13.35
CA ALA A 1 1.36 50.17 -12.34
C ALA A 1 2.73 49.49 -12.31
N ALA A 2 3.82 50.25 -12.22
CA ALA A 2 5.15 49.68 -11.96
C ALA A 2 5.44 49.78 -10.47
N ALA A 3 5.97 48.72 -9.87
CA ALA A 3 6.33 48.70 -8.45
C ALA A 3 7.82 49.05 -8.28
N ASP A 4 8.12 49.96 -7.36
CA ASP A 4 9.47 50.41 -7.05
C ASP A 4 10.03 49.62 -5.85
N ALA A 5 11.12 48.88 -6.06
CA ALA A 5 11.76 48.07 -5.02
C ALA A 5 12.56 48.91 -4.00
N SER A 6 12.75 50.21 -4.25
CA SER A 6 13.42 51.13 -3.31
C SER A 6 12.46 51.74 -2.26
N GLY A 7 11.14 51.55 -2.42
CA GLY A 7 10.10 51.95 -1.45
C GLY A 7 9.49 50.78 -0.69
N ASP A 8 8.29 50.98 -0.11
CA ASP A 8 7.51 49.87 0.50
C ASP A 8 6.83 49.04 -0.59
N LEU A 9 7.63 48.15 -1.19
CA LEU A 9 7.19 47.20 -2.19
C LEU A 9 6.05 46.31 -1.66
N GLY A 10 6.10 45.96 -0.37
CA GLY A 10 5.07 45.12 0.27
C GLY A 10 3.71 45.80 0.28
N ALA A 11 3.65 47.09 0.67
CA ALA A 11 2.42 47.86 0.61
C ALA A 11 1.93 48.05 -0.83
N THR A 12 2.84 48.35 -1.75
CA THR A 12 2.51 48.55 -3.17
C THR A 12 1.91 47.30 -3.80
N VAL A 13 2.48 46.11 -3.53
CA VAL A 13 1.95 44.83 -4.00
C VAL A 13 0.60 44.50 -3.38
N ARG A 14 0.40 44.77 -2.09
CA ARG A 14 -0.90 44.57 -1.42
C ARG A 14 -1.99 45.42 -2.04
N THR A 15 -1.73 46.71 -2.26
CA THR A 15 -2.67 47.63 -2.90
C THR A 15 -2.98 47.18 -4.32
N PHE A 16 -1.95 46.91 -5.14
CA PHE A 16 -2.14 46.43 -6.51
C PHE A 16 -2.97 45.13 -6.58
N THR A 17 -2.74 44.19 -5.66
CA THR A 17 -3.47 42.92 -5.61
C THR A 17 -4.94 43.13 -5.21
N ALA A 18 -5.21 44.05 -4.28
CA ALA A 18 -6.57 44.41 -3.88
C ALA A 18 -7.33 45.08 -5.04
N ASP A 19 -6.68 46.00 -5.74
CA ASP A 19 -7.25 46.71 -6.88
C ASP A 19 -7.50 45.76 -8.07
N LEU A 20 -6.54 44.89 -8.37
CA LEU A 20 -6.67 43.86 -9.40
C LEU A 20 -7.83 42.92 -9.10
N ARG A 21 -7.94 42.44 -7.86
CA ARG A 21 -9.06 41.58 -7.43
C ARG A 21 -10.40 42.29 -7.64
N THR A 22 -10.49 43.55 -7.22
CA THR A 22 -11.71 44.36 -7.38
C THR A 22 -12.08 44.52 -8.86
N ALA A 23 -11.12 44.84 -9.72
CA ALA A 23 -11.34 44.98 -11.15
C ALA A 23 -11.77 43.67 -11.82
N LEU A 24 -11.16 42.54 -11.42
CA LEU A 24 -11.53 41.22 -11.92
C LEU A 24 -12.94 40.81 -11.48
N LEU A 25 -13.29 41.02 -10.20
CA LEU A 25 -14.63 40.73 -9.70
C LEU A 25 -15.69 41.65 -10.30
N ALA A 26 -15.39 42.93 -10.54
CA ALA A 26 -16.32 43.84 -11.21
C ALA A 26 -16.58 43.47 -12.68
N ARG A 27 -15.58 42.92 -13.39
CA ARG A 27 -15.68 42.60 -14.82
C ARG A 27 -16.11 41.17 -15.11
N TYR A 28 -15.74 40.23 -14.26
CA TYR A 28 -15.92 38.79 -14.47
C TYR A 28 -16.53 38.07 -13.26
N GLY A 29 -16.79 38.78 -12.16
CA GLY A 29 -17.43 38.20 -10.99
C GLY A 29 -18.89 37.92 -11.26
N ASP A 30 -19.36 36.81 -10.72
CA ASP A 30 -20.77 36.46 -10.68
C ASP A 30 -21.43 37.21 -9.50
N PRO A 31 -22.38 38.14 -9.73
CA PRO A 31 -23.05 38.87 -8.66
C PRO A 31 -23.91 37.97 -7.76
N ASP A 32 -24.24 36.77 -8.23
CA ASP A 32 -24.98 35.75 -7.49
C ASP A 32 -24.05 34.73 -6.80
N ALA A 33 -22.73 34.95 -6.85
CA ALA A 33 -21.76 34.11 -6.16
C ALA A 33 -22.00 34.17 -4.64
N ALA A 34 -22.56 33.10 -4.10
CA ALA A 34 -22.65 32.92 -2.66
C ALA A 34 -21.22 32.91 -2.07
N PRO A 35 -20.98 33.59 -0.92
CA PRO A 35 -19.72 33.43 -0.22
C PRO A 35 -19.47 31.93 0.00
N ALA A 36 -18.27 31.46 -0.32
CA ALA A 36 -17.87 30.11 0.03
C ALA A 36 -18.19 29.94 1.53
N PRO A 37 -18.94 28.89 1.93
CA PRO A 37 -19.29 28.70 3.32
C PRO A 37 -18.00 28.79 4.12
N SER A 38 -17.96 29.71 5.08
CA SER A 38 -16.87 29.80 6.04
C SER A 38 -16.72 28.40 6.63
N GLY A 39 -15.62 27.71 6.30
CA GLY A 39 -15.31 26.39 6.82
C GLY A 39 -15.38 26.40 8.36
N PRO A 40 -15.64 25.26 8.99
CA PRO A 40 -15.99 25.19 10.41
C PRO A 40 -14.98 25.95 11.29
N THR A 41 -15.51 26.85 12.13
CA THR A 41 -14.80 27.65 13.13
C THR A 41 -14.36 26.87 14.38
N ALA A 42 -14.48 25.54 14.35
CA ALA A 42 -14.04 24.70 15.44
C ALA A 42 -12.51 24.64 15.45
N ALA A 43 -11.90 24.84 16.62
CA ALA A 43 -10.45 24.68 16.79
C ALA A 43 -9.97 23.24 16.53
N HIS A 44 -10.89 22.27 16.51
CA HIS A 44 -10.60 20.85 16.33
C HIS A 44 -11.64 20.20 15.41
N GLU A 45 -11.16 19.36 14.51
CA GLU A 45 -11.96 18.36 13.82
C GLU A 45 -11.81 17.04 14.59
N VAL A 46 -12.91 16.48 15.09
CA VAL A 46 -12.90 15.21 15.84
C VAL A 46 -13.58 14.14 15.00
N ARG A 47 -12.87 13.04 14.74
CA ARG A 47 -13.41 11.85 14.09
C ARG A 47 -13.28 10.65 15.03
N GLU A 48 -14.41 10.04 15.38
CA GLU A 48 -14.43 8.80 16.13
C GLU A 48 -14.06 7.63 15.21
N ILE A 49 -13.05 6.85 15.59
CA ILE A 49 -12.58 5.69 14.84
C ILE A 49 -12.58 4.51 15.81
N THR A 50 -13.31 3.45 15.46
CA THR A 50 -13.40 2.21 16.23
C THR A 50 -12.69 1.06 15.51
N GLY A 51 -12.33 0.02 16.26
CA GLY A 51 -11.77 -1.22 15.69
C GLY A 51 -10.30 -1.15 15.33
N GLY A 52 -9.84 -1.95 14.36
CA GLY A 52 -8.43 -2.17 14.04
C GLY A 52 -7.94 -1.55 12.72
N PRO A 53 -6.61 -1.48 12.49
CA PRO A 53 -6.01 -0.88 11.29
C PRO A 53 -6.40 -1.58 9.98
N LEU A 54 -6.90 -2.82 10.04
CA LEU A 54 -7.33 -3.58 8.88
C LEU A 54 -8.81 -3.45 8.56
N ASP A 55 -9.60 -2.75 9.36
CA ASP A 55 -11.05 -2.74 9.22
C ASP A 55 -11.50 -2.11 7.89
N ALA A 56 -10.84 -1.04 7.47
CA ALA A 56 -11.09 -0.43 6.15
C ALA A 56 -10.75 -1.39 4.99
N ALA A 57 -9.65 -2.14 5.11
CA ALA A 57 -9.27 -3.16 4.13
C ALA A 57 -10.26 -4.34 4.13
N ALA A 58 -10.70 -4.78 5.30
CA ALA A 58 -11.67 -5.84 5.48
C ALA A 58 -13.02 -5.43 4.88
N ALA A 59 -13.52 -4.22 5.18
CA ALA A 59 -14.77 -3.70 4.63
C ALA A 59 -14.72 -3.61 3.10
N ARG A 60 -13.63 -3.11 2.52
CA ARG A 60 -13.45 -3.02 1.07
C ARG A 60 -13.52 -4.38 0.37
N HIS A 61 -13.06 -5.43 1.02
CA HIS A 61 -12.95 -6.76 0.46
C HIS A 61 -13.98 -7.75 1.04
N ALA A 62 -14.95 -7.27 1.83
CA ALA A 62 -15.94 -8.06 2.55
C ALA A 62 -15.33 -9.23 3.33
N LEU A 63 -14.23 -8.96 4.04
CA LEU A 63 -13.49 -9.96 4.81
C LEU A 63 -13.98 -10.01 6.25
N LEU A 64 -13.97 -11.21 6.82
CA LEU A 64 -14.29 -11.47 8.21
C LEU A 64 -13.09 -12.15 8.89
N PRO A 65 -12.83 -11.86 10.18
CA PRO A 65 -11.81 -12.58 10.93
C PRO A 65 -12.22 -14.05 11.08
N LEU A 66 -11.30 -14.95 10.79
CA LEU A 66 -11.46 -16.41 10.95
C LEU A 66 -10.52 -16.92 12.04
N THR A 67 -10.92 -17.96 12.77
CA THR A 67 -10.03 -18.63 13.74
C THR A 67 -9.36 -19.82 13.08
N VAL A 68 -8.03 -19.89 13.12
CA VAL A 68 -7.30 -21.10 12.73
C VAL A 68 -7.44 -22.13 13.85
N THR A 69 -8.00 -23.30 13.55
CA THR A 69 -8.22 -24.36 14.55
C THR A 69 -7.32 -25.58 14.36
N ALA A 70 -6.68 -25.73 13.20
CA ALA A 70 -5.60 -26.69 12.98
C ALA A 70 -4.67 -26.22 11.85
N SER A 71 -3.38 -26.49 11.99
CA SER A 71 -2.36 -26.17 10.99
C SER A 71 -1.21 -27.19 11.09
N TYR A 72 -0.92 -27.90 10.00
CA TYR A 72 0.15 -28.91 9.97
C TYR A 72 0.63 -29.20 8.54
N ASP A 73 1.82 -29.78 8.42
CA ASP A 73 2.41 -30.11 7.12
C ASP A 73 1.76 -31.36 6.52
N LEU A 74 1.44 -31.29 5.22
CA LEU A 74 0.93 -32.40 4.41
C LEU A 74 2.05 -33.17 3.69
N THR A 75 3.28 -32.65 3.75
CA THR A 75 4.45 -33.22 3.08
C THR A 75 5.54 -33.52 4.09
N ALA A 76 6.28 -34.61 3.86
CA ALA A 76 7.46 -34.92 4.67
C ALA A 76 8.54 -33.81 4.56
N PRO A 77 9.39 -33.65 5.59
CA PRO A 77 10.55 -32.77 5.52
C PRO A 77 11.41 -33.06 4.28
N GLY A 78 11.85 -32.01 3.58
CA GLY A 78 12.66 -32.13 2.37
C GLY A 78 11.89 -32.40 1.08
N HIS A 79 10.55 -32.53 1.12
CA HIS A 79 9.76 -32.59 -0.10
C HIS A 79 9.95 -31.29 -0.94
N PRO A 80 10.16 -31.37 -2.27
CA PRO A 80 10.53 -30.20 -3.09
C PRO A 80 9.56 -29.02 -3.03
N ARG A 81 8.27 -29.31 -2.81
CA ARG A 81 7.23 -28.30 -2.63
C ARG A 81 6.44 -28.61 -1.37
N ALA A 82 6.65 -27.82 -0.32
CA ALA A 82 5.92 -27.96 0.93
C ALA A 82 4.43 -27.71 0.72
N LYS A 83 3.60 -28.53 1.37
CA LYS A 83 2.14 -28.33 1.41
C LYS A 83 1.69 -28.23 2.86
N ARG A 84 0.82 -27.28 3.14
CA ARG A 84 0.27 -27.01 4.47
C ARG A 84 -1.23 -27.29 4.46
N PHE A 85 -1.72 -27.98 5.47
CA PHE A 85 -3.13 -28.03 5.82
C PHE A 85 -3.44 -26.89 6.79
N VAL A 86 -4.51 -26.13 6.52
CA VAL A 86 -5.01 -25.09 7.42
C VAL A 86 -6.53 -25.25 7.55
N ARG A 87 -7.02 -25.41 8.78
CA ARG A 87 -8.46 -25.44 9.08
C ARG A 87 -8.88 -24.14 9.73
N LEU A 88 -9.92 -23.54 9.18
CA LEU A 88 -10.48 -22.26 9.62
C LEU A 88 -11.91 -22.48 10.13
N ARG A 89 -12.21 -22.00 11.32
CA ARG A 89 -13.58 -21.91 11.83
C ARG A 89 -14.26 -20.68 11.23
N LEU A 90 -15.42 -20.89 10.63
CA LEU A 90 -16.26 -19.84 10.06
C LEU A 90 -16.98 -19.06 11.19
N PRO A 91 -17.28 -17.77 10.99
CA PRO A 91 -18.13 -17.00 11.88
C PRO A 91 -19.57 -17.54 11.84
N GLU A 92 -20.34 -17.23 12.87
CA GLU A 92 -21.76 -17.60 12.91
C GLU A 92 -22.52 -17.01 11.72
N GLY A 93 -23.42 -17.80 11.13
CA GLY A 93 -24.23 -17.41 9.97
C GLY A 93 -23.51 -17.48 8.62
N VAL A 94 -22.19 -17.70 8.58
CA VAL A 94 -21.46 -17.91 7.33
C VAL A 94 -21.57 -19.38 6.90
N THR A 95 -21.98 -19.59 5.66
CA THR A 95 -22.10 -20.93 5.06
C THR A 95 -21.31 -21.01 3.76
N TYR A 96 -21.00 -22.23 3.32
CA TYR A 96 -20.26 -22.47 2.09
C TYR A 96 -20.71 -23.76 1.41
N ARG A 97 -20.30 -23.95 0.16
CA ARG A 97 -20.49 -25.17 -0.64
C ARG A 97 -19.14 -25.75 -1.03
N SER A 98 -19.11 -27.07 -1.22
CA SER A 98 -17.94 -27.74 -1.81
C SER A 98 -17.62 -27.12 -3.19
N GLY A 99 -16.36 -26.72 -3.39
CA GLY A 99 -15.92 -26.01 -4.59
C GLY A 99 -15.91 -24.48 -4.47
N ASP A 100 -16.43 -23.92 -3.37
CA ASP A 100 -16.27 -22.50 -3.07
C ASP A 100 -14.80 -22.13 -2.78
N HIS A 101 -14.55 -20.84 -2.63
CA HIS A 101 -13.24 -20.29 -2.36
C HIS A 101 -13.25 -19.41 -1.11
N VAL A 102 -12.12 -19.40 -0.40
CA VAL A 102 -11.85 -18.47 0.70
C VAL A 102 -10.85 -17.44 0.23
N THR A 103 -11.12 -16.17 0.49
CA THR A 103 -10.20 -15.07 0.21
C THR A 103 -9.54 -14.61 1.50
N VAL A 104 -8.21 -14.54 1.50
CA VAL A 104 -7.37 -14.18 2.65
C VAL A 104 -6.59 -12.91 2.32
N LEU A 105 -6.67 -11.91 3.20
CA LEU A 105 -5.74 -10.78 3.16
C LEU A 105 -4.46 -11.18 3.90
N PRO A 106 -3.33 -11.36 3.20
CA PRO A 106 -2.13 -11.85 3.86
C PRO A 106 -1.33 -10.73 4.52
N ALA A 107 -0.34 -11.11 5.33
CA ALA A 107 0.71 -10.23 5.81
C ALA A 107 2.06 -10.64 5.21
N HIS A 108 2.94 -9.67 4.95
CA HIS A 108 4.32 -9.95 4.61
C HIS A 108 5.08 -10.59 5.78
N GLU A 109 6.08 -11.41 5.45
CA GLU A 109 6.98 -11.98 6.46
C GLU A 109 7.85 -10.88 7.10
N PRO A 110 8.13 -10.94 8.42
CA PRO A 110 8.88 -9.89 9.10
C PRO A 110 10.22 -9.57 8.44
N ALA A 111 10.94 -10.58 7.95
CA ALA A 111 12.22 -10.39 7.27
C ALA A 111 12.11 -9.55 5.98
N LEU A 112 11.03 -9.69 5.21
CA LEU A 112 10.79 -8.87 4.01
C LEU A 112 10.48 -7.42 4.39
N VAL A 113 9.73 -7.21 5.49
CA VAL A 113 9.42 -5.88 6.01
C VAL A 113 10.70 -5.17 6.50
N GLU A 114 11.57 -5.87 7.25
CA GLU A 114 12.86 -5.31 7.68
C GLU A 114 13.78 -4.95 6.51
N ARG A 115 13.80 -5.79 5.47
CA ARG A 115 14.53 -5.49 4.23
C ARG A 115 13.99 -4.22 3.57
N ALA A 116 12.67 -4.08 3.46
CA ALA A 116 12.04 -2.90 2.88
C ALA A 116 12.33 -1.62 3.69
N LEU A 117 12.18 -1.67 5.01
CA LEU A 117 12.51 -0.56 5.91
C LEU A 117 13.97 -0.13 5.73
N THR A 118 14.88 -1.11 5.65
CA THR A 118 16.30 -0.86 5.45
C THR A 118 16.55 -0.24 4.08
N ALA A 119 16.19 -0.91 2.98
CA ALA A 119 16.47 -0.44 1.62
C ALA A 119 15.91 0.97 1.35
N LEU A 120 14.68 1.25 1.81
CA LEU A 120 14.02 2.52 1.61
C LEU A 120 14.48 3.60 2.59
N GLY A 121 15.18 3.23 3.67
CA GLY A 121 15.66 4.17 4.69
C GLY A 121 14.54 4.74 5.56
N LEU A 122 13.55 3.92 5.91
CA LEU A 122 12.35 4.34 6.62
C LEU A 122 12.42 4.00 8.10
N ASP A 123 11.90 4.89 8.95
CA ASP A 123 11.68 4.63 10.37
C ASP A 123 10.36 3.84 10.55
N PRO A 124 10.40 2.62 11.12
CA PRO A 124 9.20 1.78 11.28
C PRO A 124 8.10 2.40 12.14
N ASP A 125 8.45 3.29 13.08
CA ASP A 125 7.53 3.84 14.07
C ASP A 125 6.93 5.19 13.63
N THR A 126 7.38 5.74 12.50
CA THR A 126 6.76 6.92 11.90
C THR A 126 5.29 6.64 11.61
N VAL A 127 4.41 7.56 12.04
CA VAL A 127 2.96 7.47 11.85
C VAL A 127 2.54 8.29 10.64
N LEU A 128 1.77 7.69 9.74
CA LEU A 128 1.31 8.28 8.50
C LEU A 128 -0.21 8.42 8.51
N ASP A 129 -0.71 9.63 8.25
CA ASP A 129 -2.13 9.88 7.97
C ASP A 129 -2.33 9.93 6.45
N ILE A 130 -2.67 8.78 5.86
CA ILE A 130 -2.82 8.62 4.41
C ILE A 130 -4.28 8.86 4.04
N ARG A 131 -4.56 9.98 3.38
CA ARG A 131 -5.90 10.34 2.91
C ARG A 131 -5.96 10.32 1.39
N PRO A 132 -6.83 9.49 0.77
CA PRO A 132 -6.95 9.47 -0.68
C PRO A 132 -7.52 10.81 -1.16
N THR A 133 -6.88 11.39 -2.17
CA THR A 133 -7.33 12.64 -2.82
C THR A 133 -8.52 12.42 -3.74
N ALA A 134 -8.75 11.18 -4.17
CA ALA A 134 -9.93 10.76 -4.92
C ALA A 134 -10.27 9.28 -4.63
N PRO A 135 -11.55 8.88 -4.67
CA PRO A 135 -11.95 7.48 -4.52
C PRO A 135 -11.58 6.67 -5.77
N THR A 136 -10.35 6.17 -5.82
CA THR A 136 -9.85 5.33 -6.92
C THR A 136 -9.70 3.88 -6.50
N ARG A 137 -9.65 2.95 -7.47
CA ARG A 137 -9.35 1.53 -7.18
C ARG A 137 -7.89 1.33 -6.71
N THR A 138 -7.02 2.32 -6.88
CA THR A 138 -5.61 2.27 -6.43
C THR A 138 -5.41 2.90 -5.07
N ALA A 139 -6.39 3.63 -4.53
CA ALA A 139 -6.33 4.18 -3.18
C ALA A 139 -6.12 3.06 -2.15
N LEU A 140 -5.29 3.32 -1.14
CA LEU A 140 -5.12 2.40 -0.03
C LEU A 140 -6.37 2.42 0.86
N PRO A 141 -6.89 1.26 1.28
CA PRO A 141 -8.02 1.19 2.19
C PRO A 141 -7.55 1.42 3.63
N VAL A 142 -7.25 2.67 3.96
CA VAL A 142 -6.86 3.11 5.30
C VAL A 142 -7.83 4.18 5.75
N ASP A 143 -8.37 4.02 6.94
CA ASP A 143 -9.32 4.96 7.55
C ASP A 143 -8.73 5.70 8.74
N ARG A 144 -7.45 5.48 9.07
CA ARG A 144 -6.78 6.01 10.27
C ARG A 144 -5.28 6.17 10.05
N PRO A 145 -4.59 6.93 10.90
CA PRO A 145 -3.15 6.93 10.90
C PRO A 145 -2.58 5.54 11.18
N VAL A 146 -1.59 5.12 10.40
CA VAL A 146 -0.90 3.82 10.53
C VAL A 146 0.60 4.02 10.62
N THR A 147 1.30 3.12 11.31
CA THR A 147 2.77 3.14 11.30
C THR A 147 3.30 2.67 9.95
N VAL A 148 4.51 3.09 9.60
CA VAL A 148 5.23 2.57 8.42
C VAL A 148 5.30 1.05 8.46
N ARG A 149 5.59 0.48 9.63
CA ARG A 149 5.63 -0.97 9.80
C ARG A 149 4.31 -1.63 9.45
N GLU A 150 3.17 -1.11 9.91
CA GLU A 150 1.86 -1.69 9.58
C GLU A 150 1.57 -1.54 8.07
N LEU A 151 1.85 -0.37 7.49
CA LEU A 151 1.70 -0.10 6.06
C LEU A 151 2.42 -1.16 5.21
N LEU A 152 3.71 -1.37 5.46
CA LEU A 152 4.53 -2.33 4.71
C LEU A 152 4.14 -3.79 4.99
N THR A 153 3.63 -4.08 6.19
CA THR A 153 3.22 -5.44 6.57
C THR A 153 1.94 -5.87 5.88
N ARG A 154 0.92 -4.99 5.76
CA ARG A 154 -0.44 -5.40 5.39
C ARG A 154 -1.16 -4.57 4.33
N HIS A 155 -0.65 -3.40 3.95
CA HIS A 155 -1.40 -2.48 3.10
C HIS A 155 -0.84 -2.31 1.69
N VAL A 156 0.47 -2.43 1.49
CA VAL A 156 1.13 -2.30 0.18
C VAL A 156 1.82 -3.60 -0.24
N GLU A 157 2.09 -3.80 -1.53
CA GLU A 157 2.79 -4.95 -2.10
C GLU A 157 4.29 -4.66 -2.24
N LEU A 158 5.13 -5.47 -1.57
CA LEU A 158 6.58 -5.27 -1.54
C LEU A 158 7.32 -6.05 -2.64
N GLN A 159 6.69 -7.08 -3.20
CA GLN A 159 7.31 -7.95 -4.21
C GLN A 159 6.84 -7.60 -5.63
N HIS A 160 6.40 -6.36 -5.85
CA HIS A 160 5.96 -5.87 -7.15
C HIS A 160 7.16 -5.69 -8.10
N ARG A 161 7.01 -6.17 -9.34
CA ARG A 161 7.94 -5.87 -10.43
C ARG A 161 7.61 -4.51 -11.03
N PRO A 162 8.62 -3.63 -11.22
CA PRO A 162 8.40 -2.29 -11.72
C PRO A 162 7.91 -2.33 -13.18
N ARG A 163 7.02 -1.41 -13.50
CA ARG A 163 6.64 -1.05 -14.88
C ARG A 163 7.60 0.04 -15.39
N SER A 164 7.54 0.35 -16.68
CA SER A 164 8.36 1.42 -17.28
C SER A 164 8.22 2.77 -16.57
N ALA A 165 7.01 3.11 -16.11
CA ALA A 165 6.75 4.34 -15.34
C ALA A 165 7.42 4.32 -13.97
N ASP A 166 7.48 3.14 -13.32
CA ASP A 166 8.11 2.97 -12.01
C ASP A 166 9.64 3.11 -12.15
N LEU A 167 10.23 2.54 -13.21
CA LEU A 167 11.66 2.71 -13.53
C LEU A 167 12.02 4.18 -13.80
N ALA A 168 11.20 4.89 -14.58
CA ALA A 168 11.40 6.30 -14.86
C ALA A 168 11.33 7.16 -13.58
N LEU A 169 10.39 6.85 -12.69
CA LEU A 169 10.25 7.50 -11.38
C LEU A 169 11.50 7.25 -10.51
N LEU A 170 11.95 5.99 -10.41
CA LEU A 170 13.16 5.64 -9.67
C LEU A 170 14.40 6.36 -10.22
N ALA A 171 14.58 6.38 -11.54
CA ALA A 171 15.69 7.09 -12.18
C ALA A 171 15.64 8.60 -11.89
N ALA A 172 14.47 9.23 -12.00
CA ALA A 172 14.31 10.66 -11.74
C ALA A 172 14.50 11.05 -10.27
N ALA A 173 14.18 10.14 -9.34
CA ALA A 173 14.34 10.36 -7.92
C ALA A 173 15.75 10.05 -7.39
N ASN A 174 16.58 9.35 -8.16
CA ASN A 174 17.91 8.94 -7.72
C ASN A 174 18.89 10.14 -7.78
N PRO A 175 19.48 10.56 -6.65
CA PRO A 175 20.39 11.71 -6.61
C PRO A 175 21.78 11.42 -7.20
N CYS A 176 22.10 10.15 -7.48
CA CYS A 176 23.36 9.71 -8.05
C CYS A 176 23.24 9.58 -9.59
N PRO A 177 23.89 10.46 -10.38
CA PRO A 177 23.78 10.43 -11.84
C PRO A 177 24.09 9.08 -12.51
N PRO A 178 25.14 8.31 -12.12
CA PRO A 178 25.40 7.01 -12.74
C PRO A 178 24.33 5.96 -12.39
N GLU A 179 23.81 5.95 -11.16
CA GLU A 179 22.72 5.03 -10.78
C GLU A 179 21.41 5.39 -11.48
N ALA A 180 21.08 6.69 -11.57
CA ALA A 180 19.93 7.18 -12.31
C ALA A 180 19.97 6.75 -13.79
N ALA A 181 21.14 6.89 -14.43
CA ALA A 181 21.34 6.45 -15.82
C ALA A 181 21.20 4.93 -15.98
N ALA A 182 21.71 4.16 -15.01
CA ALA A 182 21.57 2.70 -15.01
C ALA A 182 20.09 2.28 -14.91
N LEU A 183 19.33 2.87 -13.97
CA LEU A 183 17.89 2.64 -13.81
C LEU A 183 17.10 2.99 -15.09
N ALA A 184 17.42 4.13 -15.72
CA ALA A 184 16.75 4.57 -16.95
C ALA A 184 17.03 3.65 -18.16
N ALA A 185 18.14 2.91 -18.14
CA ALA A 185 18.52 1.98 -19.20
C ALA A 185 17.93 0.57 -19.01
N LEU A 186 17.28 0.28 -17.88
CA LEU A 186 16.70 -1.03 -17.62
C LEU A 186 15.48 -1.29 -18.52
N PRO A 187 15.34 -2.51 -19.06
CA PRO A 187 14.12 -2.89 -19.77
C PRO A 187 12.97 -3.09 -18.79
N ASP A 188 11.74 -2.92 -19.28
CA ASP A 188 10.51 -3.24 -18.53
C ASP A 188 10.36 -4.74 -18.22
N THR A 189 11.18 -5.58 -18.84
CA THR A 189 11.28 -7.03 -18.59
C THR A 189 12.30 -7.38 -17.51
N ASP A 190 12.93 -6.40 -16.85
CA ASP A 190 13.85 -6.67 -15.75
C ASP A 190 13.17 -7.54 -14.67
N PRO A 191 13.80 -8.65 -14.26
CA PRO A 191 13.17 -9.60 -13.37
C PRO A 191 13.14 -9.15 -11.90
N ARG A 192 13.86 -8.09 -11.53
CA ARG A 192 13.94 -7.56 -10.17
C ARG A 192 12.65 -6.85 -9.76
N THR A 193 12.37 -6.89 -8.48
CA THR A 193 11.33 -6.12 -7.81
C THR A 193 11.78 -4.68 -7.58
N VAL A 194 10.83 -3.78 -7.30
CA VAL A 194 11.15 -2.39 -6.89
C VAL A 194 12.12 -2.39 -5.71
N LEU A 195 11.88 -3.28 -4.73
CA LEU A 195 12.74 -3.39 -3.55
C LEU A 195 14.18 -3.79 -3.90
N GLU A 196 14.37 -4.81 -4.75
CA GLU A 196 15.71 -5.22 -5.21
C GLU A 196 16.40 -4.12 -6.00
N LEU A 197 15.67 -3.35 -6.81
CA LEU A 197 16.26 -2.20 -7.50
C LEU A 197 16.73 -1.11 -6.54
N VAL A 198 15.99 -0.83 -5.48
CA VAL A 198 16.44 0.13 -4.45
C VAL A 198 17.65 -0.42 -3.68
N GLU A 199 17.68 -1.73 -3.40
CA GLU A 199 18.84 -2.40 -2.79
C GLU A 199 20.10 -2.28 -3.67
N ASP A 200 19.96 -2.43 -4.99
CA ASP A 200 21.07 -2.33 -5.96
C ASP A 200 21.52 -0.88 -6.25
N HIS A 201 20.69 0.11 -5.91
CA HIS A 201 20.92 1.55 -6.17
C HIS A 201 20.81 2.34 -4.86
N PRO A 202 21.79 2.21 -3.95
CA PRO A 202 21.69 2.67 -2.57
C PRO A 202 21.55 4.19 -2.42
N ALA A 203 21.85 4.99 -3.45
CA ALA A 203 21.60 6.43 -3.40
C ALA A 203 20.11 6.78 -3.34
N LEU A 204 19.20 5.85 -3.68
CA LEU A 204 17.76 6.00 -3.48
C LEU A 204 17.31 5.92 -2.01
N ARG A 205 18.15 5.38 -1.11
CA ARG A 205 17.79 5.22 0.29
C ARG A 205 17.44 6.58 0.92
N GLY A 206 16.20 6.73 1.37
CA GLY A 206 15.69 7.98 1.93
C GLY A 206 15.48 9.12 0.93
N ALA A 207 15.69 8.89 -0.38
CA ALA A 207 15.48 9.90 -1.42
C ALA A 207 14.03 9.98 -1.91
N LEU A 208 13.27 8.90 -1.76
CA LEU A 208 11.88 8.81 -2.22
C LEU A 208 10.92 9.48 -1.23
N THR A 209 10.07 10.36 -1.74
CA THR A 209 8.95 10.94 -0.97
C THR A 209 7.86 9.90 -0.71
N TRP A 210 7.00 10.12 0.29
CA TRP A 210 5.87 9.23 0.57
C TRP A 210 4.92 9.07 -0.62
N SER A 211 4.65 10.14 -1.37
CA SER A 211 3.82 10.06 -2.57
C SER A 211 4.43 9.11 -3.62
N GLN A 212 5.74 9.25 -3.87
CA GLN A 212 6.47 8.37 -4.79
C GLN A 212 6.48 6.91 -4.31
N LEU A 213 6.67 6.67 -3.00
CA LEU A 213 6.61 5.33 -2.44
C LEU A 213 5.24 4.68 -2.64
N LEU A 214 4.15 5.43 -2.44
CA LEU A 214 2.79 4.94 -2.64
C LEU A 214 2.44 4.70 -4.12
N ASP A 215 3.07 5.44 -5.04
CA ASP A 215 2.96 5.18 -6.48
C ASP A 215 3.70 3.91 -6.91
N LEU A 216 4.85 3.64 -6.27
CA LEU A 216 5.70 2.47 -6.54
C LEU A 216 5.20 1.17 -5.87
N LEU A 217 4.53 1.28 -4.72
CA LEU A 217 4.09 0.15 -3.91
C LEU A 217 2.56 0.02 -3.95
N PRO A 218 2.00 -0.72 -4.93
CA PRO A 218 0.55 -0.81 -5.10
C PRO A 218 -0.12 -1.48 -3.89
N PRO A 219 -1.44 -1.30 -3.69
CA PRO A 219 -2.16 -1.94 -2.59
C PRO A 219 -1.99 -3.47 -2.56
N LEU A 220 -1.80 -4.02 -1.36
CA LEU A 220 -1.70 -5.45 -1.13
C LEU A 220 -3.03 -6.14 -1.47
N LYS A 221 -2.97 -7.15 -2.34
CA LYS A 221 -4.19 -7.82 -2.84
C LYS A 221 -4.59 -8.99 -1.94
N PRO A 222 -5.88 -9.25 -1.69
CA PRO A 222 -6.30 -10.52 -1.12
C PRO A 222 -6.00 -11.70 -2.06
N ARG A 223 -5.78 -12.89 -1.49
CA ARG A 223 -5.44 -14.13 -2.22
C ARG A 223 -6.55 -15.14 -2.03
N THR A 224 -7.00 -15.74 -3.13
CA THR A 224 -8.11 -16.68 -3.16
C THR A 224 -7.59 -18.12 -3.16
N TYR A 225 -8.18 -18.97 -2.32
CA TYR A 225 -7.84 -20.38 -2.15
C TYR A 225 -9.10 -21.24 -2.28
N SER A 226 -8.99 -22.37 -2.97
CA SER A 226 -10.11 -23.31 -3.10
C SER A 226 -10.35 -24.07 -1.80
N VAL A 227 -11.61 -24.20 -1.39
CA VAL A 227 -11.99 -24.97 -0.22
C VAL A 227 -11.79 -26.47 -0.48
N SER A 228 -11.15 -27.14 0.47
CA SER A 228 -10.78 -28.56 0.43
C SER A 228 -11.62 -29.43 1.37
N SER A 229 -12.72 -28.90 1.94
CA SER A 229 -13.67 -29.63 2.78
C SER A 229 -15.10 -29.58 2.21
N SER A 230 -15.97 -30.41 2.75
CA SER A 230 -17.41 -30.40 2.47
C SER A 230 -18.20 -29.99 3.71
N PRO A 231 -19.19 -29.08 3.59
CA PRO A 231 -19.99 -28.61 4.73
C PRO A 231 -20.84 -29.75 5.33
N ALA A 232 -21.06 -30.84 4.58
CA ALA A 232 -21.77 -32.02 5.07
C ALA A 232 -21.02 -32.73 6.20
N ARG A 233 -19.69 -32.54 6.30
CA ARG A 233 -18.88 -33.15 7.37
C ARG A 233 -18.80 -32.25 8.60
N GLN A 234 -18.52 -30.97 8.39
CA GLN A 234 -18.35 -29.97 9.44
C GLN A 234 -18.72 -28.59 8.88
N PRO A 235 -19.97 -28.13 9.03
CA PRO A 235 -20.48 -26.96 8.31
C PRO A 235 -19.87 -25.63 8.76
N ASP A 236 -19.34 -25.57 9.98
CA ASP A 236 -18.72 -24.40 10.59
C ASP A 236 -17.20 -24.32 10.34
N HIS A 237 -16.63 -25.22 9.53
CA HIS A 237 -15.19 -25.24 9.24
C HIS A 237 -14.88 -25.38 7.75
N VAL A 238 -13.87 -24.65 7.30
CA VAL A 238 -13.29 -24.78 5.96
C VAL A 238 -11.85 -25.26 6.06
N ASP A 239 -11.50 -26.24 5.23
CA ASP A 239 -10.14 -26.76 5.13
C ASP A 239 -9.47 -26.20 3.88
N LEU A 240 -8.21 -25.81 4.01
CA LEU A 240 -7.36 -25.37 2.91
C LEU A 240 -6.14 -26.30 2.79
N MET A 241 -5.85 -26.76 1.58
CA MET A 241 -4.58 -27.43 1.25
C MET A 241 -3.72 -26.47 0.43
N VAL A 242 -2.79 -25.79 1.10
CA VAL A 242 -2.00 -24.71 0.54
C VAL A 242 -0.67 -25.25 0.05
N SER A 243 -0.36 -25.08 -1.24
CA SER A 243 1.00 -25.31 -1.73
C SER A 243 1.84 -24.06 -1.47
N VAL A 244 2.88 -24.19 -0.64
CA VAL A 244 3.75 -23.07 -0.29
C VAL A 244 4.60 -22.72 -1.51
N LEU A 245 4.47 -21.47 -1.98
CA LEU A 245 5.28 -20.95 -3.07
C LEU A 245 6.60 -20.43 -2.49
N ASP A 246 7.64 -21.23 -2.66
CA ASP A 246 9.01 -20.87 -2.30
C ASP A 246 9.95 -21.41 -3.38
N ALA A 247 10.50 -20.52 -4.19
CA ALA A 247 11.27 -20.85 -5.39
C ALA A 247 12.44 -19.87 -5.56
N PRO A 248 13.48 -20.20 -6.35
CA PRO A 248 14.48 -19.21 -6.75
C PRO A 248 13.80 -17.96 -7.32
N ALA A 249 14.25 -16.78 -6.90
CA ALA A 249 13.73 -15.53 -7.43
C ALA A 249 14.07 -15.42 -8.92
N ALA A 250 13.17 -14.84 -9.73
CA ALA A 250 13.42 -14.64 -11.16
C ALA A 250 14.62 -13.72 -11.42
N SER A 251 14.92 -12.82 -10.47
CA SER A 251 16.10 -11.96 -10.45
C SER A 251 17.41 -12.72 -10.25
N GLY A 252 17.36 -13.97 -9.79
CA GLY A 252 18.51 -14.72 -9.28
C GLY A 252 18.90 -14.36 -7.84
N ASN A 253 18.30 -13.32 -7.26
CA ASN A 253 18.63 -12.84 -5.91
C ASN A 253 17.84 -13.60 -4.85
N GLY A 254 18.39 -14.72 -4.40
CA GLY A 254 17.81 -15.51 -3.30
C GLY A 254 16.54 -16.26 -3.71
N ARG A 255 15.51 -16.16 -2.87
CA ARG A 255 14.26 -16.92 -3.02
C ARG A 255 13.04 -15.99 -3.03
N TYR A 256 12.12 -16.26 -3.94
CA TYR A 256 10.80 -15.67 -3.97
C TYR A 256 9.83 -16.51 -3.14
N ARG A 257 9.21 -15.87 -2.15
CA ARG A 257 8.21 -16.46 -1.27
C ARG A 257 6.86 -15.80 -1.51
N GLY A 258 5.87 -16.59 -1.93
CA GLY A 258 4.54 -16.05 -2.21
C GLY A 258 3.85 -15.55 -0.95
N THR A 259 3.59 -14.24 -0.87
CA THR A 259 3.05 -13.56 0.34
C THR A 259 1.88 -14.32 0.98
N GLY A 260 0.87 -14.69 0.19
CA GLY A 260 -0.31 -15.40 0.72
C GLY A 260 0.00 -16.81 1.24
N SER A 261 0.73 -17.61 0.47
CA SER A 261 1.02 -18.99 0.86
C SER A 261 1.98 -19.08 2.03
N THR A 262 2.96 -18.16 2.10
CA THR A 262 3.89 -18.07 3.23
C THR A 262 3.16 -17.62 4.49
N HIS A 263 2.28 -16.61 4.38
CA HIS A 263 1.44 -16.19 5.50
C HIS A 263 0.64 -17.35 6.09
N LEU A 264 -0.11 -18.08 5.25
CA LEU A 264 -0.90 -19.24 5.70
C LEU A 264 -0.03 -20.39 6.25
N ALA A 265 1.20 -20.55 5.77
CA ALA A 265 2.13 -21.57 6.27
C ALA A 265 2.65 -21.24 7.69
N THR A 266 2.60 -19.98 8.11
CA THR A 266 3.07 -19.53 9.44
C THR A 266 1.99 -19.50 10.51
N LEU A 267 0.72 -19.75 10.14
CA LEU A 267 -0.42 -19.78 11.06
C LEU A 267 -0.54 -21.10 11.83
#